data_AF-L7U2E1-F1
#
_entry.id   AF-L7U2E1-F1
#
_cell.length_a   1.000
_cell.length_b   1.000
_cell.length_c   1.000
_cell.angle_alpha   90.00
_cell.angle_beta   90.00
_cell.angle_gamma   90.00
#
_symmetry.space_group_name_H-M   'P 1'
#
loop_
_entity.id
_entity.type
_entity.pdbx_description
1 polymer ?
#
loop_
_entity_poly.entity_id
_entity_poly.type
_entity_poly.pdbx_seq_one_letter_code
_entity_poly.pdbx_strand_id
1 'polypeptide(L)'
;METVSPSPEPLSLDECKVRASLLLKGLNSADSARATQAAERFRSLPALSRLSLGEVLARRDSLQRKHALAVIAHEQGHTSWSELKHACDARAVPRVDFELLLSRVGGLFLNRWFTSYDEAVASLRQDGGHLFPFREQFFICESPLLKVLGAEPSDADWERMGPNWLEPRDAQAHARLEQRLLRLCRETPLHPTRKPAMSSAESSSPTGSRARRADLKREYKENPPAMGVYAVRNLANGKVLVGASLNVPGMLNRIRFELTSGMPRVPALLADWNRYGESQFSFDVLDVLEPPEEPGADLKEELLVLEKLWLERLKPYGDAGYNEPPK
;
A
#
# COMPACT_ATOMS: atom_id res chain seq x y z
N MET A 1 -1.11 -36.88 -23.84
CA MET A 1 -0.21 -36.11 -22.95
C MET A 1 -0.97 -34.87 -22.58
N GLU A 2 -1.47 -34.81 -21.35
CA GLU A 2 -2.27 -33.68 -20.89
C GLU A 2 -1.37 -32.46 -20.69
N THR A 3 -1.79 -31.33 -21.23
CA THR A 3 -1.11 -30.05 -21.05
C THR A 3 -1.38 -29.57 -19.62
N VAL A 4 -0.39 -29.75 -18.74
CA VAL A 4 -0.40 -29.10 -17.42
C VAL A 4 -0.23 -27.59 -17.66
N SER A 5 -1.36 -26.89 -17.78
CA SER A 5 -1.39 -25.43 -17.70
C SER A 5 -0.72 -25.01 -16.39
N PRO A 6 0.21 -24.03 -16.40
CA PRO A 6 0.80 -23.57 -15.17
C PRO A 6 -0.31 -22.96 -14.30
N SER A 7 -0.56 -23.58 -13.15
CA SER A 7 -1.43 -23.01 -12.12
C SER A 7 -0.89 -21.62 -11.79
N PRO A 8 -1.72 -20.55 -11.83
CA PRO A 8 -1.25 -19.22 -11.48
C PRO A 8 -0.77 -19.24 -10.02
N GLU A 9 0.39 -18.65 -9.75
CA GLU A 9 0.85 -18.45 -8.38
C GLU A 9 -0.22 -17.67 -7.60
N PRO A 10 -0.51 -18.07 -6.35
CA PRO A 10 -1.56 -17.42 -5.56
C PRO A 10 -1.19 -15.96 -5.28
N LEU A 11 -2.01 -15.06 -5.78
CA LEU A 11 -1.77 -13.62 -5.69
C LEU A 11 -1.85 -13.14 -4.24
N SER A 12 -1.03 -12.15 -3.88
CA SER A 12 -1.15 -11.48 -2.58
C SER A 12 -2.43 -10.66 -2.48
N LEU A 13 -2.84 -10.27 -1.26
CA LEU A 13 -4.04 -9.45 -1.08
C LEU A 13 -3.92 -8.11 -1.79
N ASP A 14 -2.77 -7.47 -1.70
CA ASP A 14 -2.53 -6.16 -2.29
C ASP A 14 -2.42 -6.25 -3.80
N GLU A 15 -1.85 -7.33 -4.34
CA GLU A 15 -1.89 -7.59 -5.76
C GLU A 15 -3.32 -7.78 -6.29
N CYS A 16 -4.18 -8.46 -5.52
CA CYS A 16 -5.59 -8.57 -5.87
C CYS A 16 -6.32 -7.22 -5.80
N LYS A 17 -6.07 -6.41 -4.76
CA LYS A 17 -6.61 -5.04 -4.62
C LYS A 17 -6.25 -4.18 -5.84
N VAL A 18 -5.00 -4.24 -6.30
CA VAL A 18 -4.51 -3.45 -7.42
C VAL A 18 -5.04 -3.97 -8.75
N ARG A 19 -5.03 -5.29 -8.99
CA ARG A 19 -5.63 -5.90 -10.19
C ARG A 19 -7.12 -5.56 -10.33
N ALA A 20 -7.85 -5.43 -9.22
CA ALA A 20 -9.24 -4.96 -9.21
C ALA A 20 -9.37 -3.47 -9.60
N SER A 21 -8.53 -2.59 -9.05
CA SER A 21 -8.49 -1.17 -9.45
C SER A 21 -8.14 -1.00 -10.95
N LEU A 22 -7.16 -1.76 -11.44
CA LEU A 22 -6.78 -1.80 -12.86
C LEU A 22 -7.89 -2.30 -13.78
N LEU A 23 -8.63 -3.33 -13.36
CA LEU A 23 -9.76 -3.87 -14.09
C LEU A 23 -10.88 -2.83 -14.23
N LEU A 24 -11.19 -2.11 -13.15
CA LEU A 24 -12.19 -1.03 -13.16
C LEU A 24 -11.76 0.15 -14.06
N LYS A 25 -10.49 0.55 -14.01
CA LYS A 25 -9.93 1.58 -14.91
C LYS A 25 -9.88 1.12 -16.36
N GLY A 26 -9.71 -0.19 -16.60
CA GLY A 26 -9.85 -0.80 -17.92
C GLY A 26 -11.27 -0.67 -18.48
N LEU A 27 -12.29 -0.95 -17.67
CA LEU A 27 -13.71 -0.86 -18.05
C LEU A 27 -14.13 0.57 -18.42
N ASN A 28 -13.61 1.56 -17.69
CA ASN A 28 -13.89 2.98 -17.91
C ASN A 28 -12.92 3.64 -18.92
N SER A 29 -12.11 2.86 -19.63
CA SER A 29 -11.19 3.37 -20.64
C SER A 29 -11.93 3.87 -21.89
N ALA A 30 -11.41 4.94 -22.52
CA ALA A 30 -11.87 5.39 -23.83
C ALA A 30 -11.49 4.43 -24.97
N ASP A 31 -10.50 3.56 -24.75
CA ASP A 31 -10.14 2.47 -25.66
C ASP A 31 -11.19 1.35 -25.59
N SER A 32 -11.94 1.21 -26.69
CA SER A 32 -13.01 0.21 -26.85
C SER A 32 -12.51 -1.24 -26.68
N ALA A 33 -11.29 -1.55 -27.13
CA ALA A 33 -10.73 -2.90 -26.99
C ALA A 33 -10.43 -3.21 -25.51
N ARG A 34 -9.80 -2.25 -24.80
CA ARG A 34 -9.51 -2.37 -23.36
C ARG A 34 -10.78 -2.42 -22.51
N ALA A 35 -11.80 -1.62 -22.83
CA ALA A 35 -13.09 -1.64 -22.17
C ALA A 35 -13.82 -2.99 -22.38
N THR A 36 -13.82 -3.51 -23.61
CA THR A 36 -14.43 -4.81 -23.93
C THR A 36 -13.74 -5.97 -23.21
N GLN A 37 -12.40 -5.99 -23.17
CA GLN A 37 -11.63 -6.99 -22.42
C GLN A 37 -11.95 -6.96 -20.92
N ALA A 38 -12.10 -5.76 -20.34
CA ALA A 38 -12.51 -5.62 -18.94
C ALA A 38 -13.95 -6.11 -18.71
N ALA A 39 -14.89 -5.73 -19.58
CA ALA A 39 -16.28 -6.18 -19.52
C ALA A 39 -16.41 -7.71 -19.62
N GLU A 40 -15.60 -8.36 -20.45
CA GLU A 40 -15.55 -9.82 -20.54
C GLU A 40 -15.12 -10.47 -19.22
N ARG A 41 -14.10 -9.93 -18.55
CA ARG A 41 -13.71 -10.38 -17.20
C ARG A 41 -14.82 -10.18 -16.17
N PHE A 42 -15.58 -9.08 -16.25
CA PHE A 42 -16.77 -8.89 -15.39
C PHE A 42 -17.86 -9.95 -15.61
N ARG A 43 -17.99 -10.53 -16.82
CA ARG A 43 -18.95 -11.63 -17.08
C ARG A 43 -18.58 -12.95 -16.41
N SER A 44 -17.38 -13.10 -15.85
CA SER A 44 -17.04 -14.24 -14.98
C SER A 44 -17.93 -14.31 -13.73
N LEU A 45 -18.46 -13.17 -13.25
CA LEU A 45 -19.34 -13.14 -12.09
C LEU A 45 -20.70 -13.80 -12.41
N PRO A 46 -21.22 -14.69 -11.54
CA PRO A 46 -22.53 -15.32 -11.74
C PRO A 46 -23.69 -14.35 -12.00
N ALA A 47 -23.64 -13.14 -11.43
CA ALA A 47 -24.64 -12.10 -11.61
C ALA A 47 -24.58 -11.37 -12.98
N LEU A 48 -23.42 -11.40 -13.66
CA LEU A 48 -23.17 -10.69 -14.91
C LEU A 48 -22.97 -11.63 -16.11
N SER A 49 -22.73 -12.93 -15.89
CA SER A 49 -22.54 -13.95 -16.93
C SER A 49 -23.66 -14.02 -17.96
N ARG A 50 -24.90 -13.78 -17.52
CA ARG A 50 -26.13 -13.76 -18.33
C ARG A 50 -26.28 -12.52 -19.21
N LEU A 51 -25.49 -11.47 -18.98
CA LEU A 51 -25.53 -10.23 -19.76
C LEU A 51 -24.58 -10.33 -20.95
N SER A 52 -24.92 -9.64 -22.03
CA SER A 52 -24.00 -9.40 -23.16
C SER A 52 -22.90 -8.39 -22.79
N LEU A 53 -21.82 -8.36 -23.58
CA LEU A 53 -20.72 -7.39 -23.39
C LEU A 53 -21.24 -5.93 -23.47
N GLY A 54 -22.17 -5.64 -24.37
CA GLY A 54 -22.78 -4.31 -24.50
C GLY A 54 -23.59 -3.90 -23.26
N GLU A 55 -24.32 -4.82 -22.65
CA GLU A 55 -25.07 -4.55 -21.41
C GLU A 55 -24.16 -4.37 -20.19
N VAL A 56 -23.02 -5.06 -20.13
CA VAL A 56 -22.01 -4.85 -19.07
C VAL A 56 -21.35 -3.49 -19.24
N LEU A 57 -20.98 -3.10 -20.46
CA LEU A 57 -20.43 -1.78 -20.78
C LEU A 57 -21.42 -0.65 -20.48
N ALA A 58 -22.71 -0.83 -20.80
CA ALA A 58 -23.77 0.12 -20.47
C ALA A 58 -24.01 0.27 -18.95
N ARG A 59 -23.53 -0.68 -18.14
CA ARG A 59 -23.63 -0.67 -16.67
C ARG A 59 -22.34 -0.23 -15.97
N ARG A 60 -21.31 0.21 -16.70
CA ARG A 60 -19.98 0.55 -16.13
C ARG A 60 -20.04 1.51 -14.93
N ASP A 61 -20.94 2.49 -14.96
CA ASP A 61 -21.09 3.51 -13.92
C ASP A 61 -21.64 2.93 -12.60
N SER A 62 -22.31 1.76 -12.66
CA SER A 62 -22.76 0.99 -11.48
C SER A 62 -21.73 -0.01 -10.95
N LEU A 63 -20.70 -0.32 -11.74
CA LEU A 63 -19.70 -1.34 -11.42
C LEU A 63 -18.60 -0.75 -10.53
N GLN A 64 -18.85 -0.74 -9.23
CA GLN A 64 -17.89 -0.33 -8.19
C GLN A 64 -16.74 -1.32 -7.97
N ARG A 65 -15.66 -0.85 -7.32
CA ARG A 65 -14.44 -1.62 -6.96
C ARG A 65 -14.73 -2.97 -6.28
N LYS A 66 -15.78 -3.07 -5.46
CA LYS A 66 -16.22 -4.33 -4.83
C LYS A 66 -16.53 -5.45 -5.83
N HIS A 67 -17.07 -5.11 -7.01
CA HIS A 67 -17.35 -6.08 -8.07
C HIS A 67 -16.05 -6.50 -8.78
N ALA A 68 -15.11 -5.57 -8.98
CA ALA A 68 -13.80 -5.90 -9.53
C ALA A 68 -13.01 -6.82 -8.59
N LEU A 69 -13.05 -6.59 -7.26
CA LEU A 69 -12.49 -7.50 -6.26
C LEU A 69 -13.11 -8.90 -6.32
N ALA A 70 -14.44 -8.97 -6.53
CA ALA A 70 -15.13 -10.25 -6.72
C ALA A 70 -14.71 -10.97 -8.01
N VAL A 71 -14.43 -10.25 -9.11
CA VAL A 71 -13.87 -10.84 -10.35
C VAL A 71 -12.51 -11.46 -10.07
N ILE A 72 -11.60 -10.71 -9.43
CA ILE A 72 -10.26 -11.23 -9.10
C ILE A 72 -10.36 -12.44 -8.17
N ALA A 73 -11.26 -12.42 -7.18
CA ALA A 73 -11.50 -13.58 -6.32
C ALA A 73 -11.97 -14.81 -7.12
N HIS A 74 -12.88 -14.63 -8.07
CA HIS A 74 -13.38 -15.72 -8.90
C HIS A 74 -12.33 -16.28 -9.87
N GLU A 75 -11.49 -15.41 -10.46
CA GLU A 75 -10.34 -15.81 -11.28
C GLU A 75 -9.25 -16.55 -10.47
N GLN A 76 -9.19 -16.33 -9.15
CA GLN A 76 -8.35 -17.08 -8.22
C GLN A 76 -9.02 -18.36 -7.68
N GLY A 77 -10.21 -18.72 -8.19
CA GLY A 77 -10.94 -19.93 -7.80
C GLY A 77 -11.78 -19.81 -6.52
N HIS A 78 -11.86 -18.62 -5.91
CA HIS A 78 -12.67 -18.37 -4.72
C HIS A 78 -14.09 -17.89 -5.07
N THR A 79 -15.06 -18.18 -4.22
CA THR A 79 -16.46 -17.76 -4.43
C THR A 79 -16.70 -16.29 -4.07
N SER A 80 -15.85 -15.70 -3.24
CA SER A 80 -15.98 -14.33 -2.76
C SER A 80 -14.64 -13.70 -2.36
N TRP A 81 -14.61 -12.36 -2.31
CA TRP A 81 -13.46 -11.60 -1.80
C TRP A 81 -13.11 -11.96 -0.36
N SER A 82 -14.11 -12.19 0.51
CA SER A 82 -13.89 -12.58 1.90
C SER A 82 -13.20 -13.94 2.03
N GLU A 83 -13.56 -14.89 1.17
CA GLU A 83 -12.93 -16.22 1.14
C GLU A 83 -11.47 -16.14 0.69
N LEU A 84 -11.18 -15.37 -0.37
CA LEU A 84 -9.79 -15.10 -0.79
C LEU A 84 -9.01 -14.42 0.33
N LYS A 85 -9.60 -13.42 1.01
CA LYS A 85 -8.99 -12.76 2.16
C LYS A 85 -8.63 -13.77 3.25
N HIS A 86 -9.57 -14.59 3.70
CA HIS A 86 -9.30 -15.63 4.68
C HIS A 86 -8.25 -16.66 4.21
N ALA A 87 -8.22 -17.02 2.92
CA ALA A 87 -7.20 -17.92 2.38
C ALA A 87 -5.81 -17.29 2.35
N CYS A 88 -5.68 -15.99 2.08
CA CYS A 88 -4.42 -15.26 2.19
C CYS A 88 -3.99 -15.08 3.66
N ASP A 89 -4.90 -14.65 4.54
CA ASP A 89 -4.66 -14.48 5.98
C ASP A 89 -4.25 -15.82 6.65
N ALA A 90 -4.82 -16.94 6.21
CA ALA A 90 -4.46 -18.29 6.69
C ALA A 90 -3.14 -18.84 6.10
N ARG A 91 -2.63 -18.26 5.01
CA ARG A 91 -1.30 -18.56 4.44
C ARG A 91 -0.21 -17.66 5.02
N ALA A 92 -0.56 -16.49 5.53
CA ALA A 92 0.35 -15.66 6.30
C ALA A 92 0.72 -16.39 7.61
N VAL A 93 2.00 -16.34 7.98
CA VAL A 93 2.47 -16.84 9.29
C VAL A 93 1.69 -16.11 10.39
N PRO A 94 1.09 -16.81 11.37
CA PRO A 94 0.27 -16.17 12.39
C PRO A 94 1.12 -15.25 13.28
N ARG A 95 1.10 -13.96 13.00
CA ARG A 95 1.74 -12.91 13.81
C ARG A 95 0.80 -12.43 14.90
N VAL A 96 1.37 -11.92 15.99
CA VAL A 96 0.59 -11.29 17.07
C VAL A 96 -0.08 -10.02 16.57
N ASP A 97 -1.40 -9.96 16.69
CA ASP A 97 -2.19 -8.75 16.45
C ASP A 97 -2.06 -7.81 17.66
N PHE A 98 -1.07 -6.91 17.59
CA PHE A 98 -0.83 -5.90 18.62
C PHE A 98 -1.96 -4.86 18.72
N GLU A 99 -2.82 -4.72 17.71
CA GLU A 99 -3.97 -3.83 17.76
C GLU A 99 -5.10 -4.42 18.59
N LEU A 100 -5.49 -5.67 18.30
CA LEU A 100 -6.45 -6.41 19.11
C LEU A 100 -5.97 -6.50 20.56
N LEU A 101 -4.68 -6.74 20.77
CA LEU A 101 -4.06 -6.84 22.08
C LEU A 101 -4.08 -5.51 22.85
N LEU A 102 -3.72 -4.37 22.23
CA LEU A 102 -3.85 -3.05 22.87
C LEU A 102 -5.32 -2.67 23.13
N SER A 103 -6.24 -3.03 22.23
CA SER A 103 -7.67 -2.74 22.40
C SER A 103 -8.28 -3.37 23.65
N ARG A 104 -7.79 -4.55 24.07
CA ARG A 104 -8.21 -5.26 25.29
C ARG A 104 -7.75 -4.56 26.56
N VAL A 105 -6.56 -3.96 26.54
CA VAL A 105 -5.95 -3.33 27.72
C VAL A 105 -6.38 -1.86 27.87
N GLY A 106 -6.80 -1.22 26.78
CA GLY A 106 -7.35 0.13 26.77
C GLY A 106 -6.30 1.23 27.01
N GLY A 107 -6.77 2.48 27.10
CA GLY A 107 -5.92 3.66 27.28
C GLY A 107 -5.32 3.84 28.68
N LEU A 108 -5.17 2.76 29.45
CA LEU A 108 -4.67 2.78 30.83
C LEU A 108 -3.14 2.96 30.93
N PHE A 109 -2.43 2.87 29.80
CA PHE A 109 -0.97 2.93 29.72
C PHE A 109 -0.51 3.98 28.71
N LEU A 110 0.43 4.83 29.14
CA LEU A 110 1.04 5.87 28.30
C LEU A 110 2.16 5.26 27.45
N ASN A 111 1.79 4.58 26.36
CA ASN A 111 2.75 4.10 25.38
C ASN A 111 3.43 5.27 24.65
N ARG A 112 4.72 5.14 24.38
CA ARG A 112 5.51 6.15 23.64
C ARG A 112 5.55 5.77 22.16
N TRP A 113 5.07 6.63 21.28
CA TRP A 113 4.81 6.33 19.86
C TRP A 113 5.83 6.99 18.92
N PHE A 114 6.27 6.24 17.91
CA PHE A 114 7.29 6.65 16.94
C PHE A 114 6.87 6.25 15.52
N THR A 115 7.03 7.17 14.57
CA THR A 115 6.81 6.91 13.13
C THR A 115 8.07 6.44 12.40
N SER A 116 9.21 6.43 13.08
CA SER A 116 10.49 5.93 12.58
C SER A 116 11.05 4.88 13.53
N TYR A 117 11.58 3.79 12.96
CA TYR A 117 12.23 2.72 13.72
C TYR A 117 13.48 3.23 14.47
N ASP A 118 14.29 4.06 13.81
CA ASP A 118 15.53 4.61 14.40
C ASP A 118 15.26 5.50 15.62
N GLU A 119 14.18 6.29 15.57
CA GLU A 119 13.74 7.12 16.70
C GLU A 119 13.23 6.25 17.86
N ALA A 120 12.50 5.18 17.54
CA ALA A 120 12.02 4.23 18.53
C ALA A 120 13.18 3.48 19.21
N VAL A 121 14.19 3.04 18.45
CA VAL A 121 15.39 2.40 18.98
C VAL A 121 16.25 3.38 19.79
N ALA A 122 16.34 4.65 19.40
CA ALA A 122 17.03 5.67 20.18
C ALA A 122 16.35 5.91 21.54
N SER A 123 15.02 6.06 21.54
CA SER A 123 14.18 6.20 22.75
C SER A 123 14.22 4.97 23.66
N LEU A 124 14.29 3.76 23.07
CA LEU A 124 14.47 2.50 23.79
C LEU A 124 15.82 2.43 24.52
N ARG A 125 16.89 2.95 23.89
CA ARG A 125 18.23 3.02 24.49
C ARG A 125 18.34 4.09 25.57
N GLN A 126 17.61 5.20 25.44
CA GLN A 126 17.70 6.34 26.35
C GLN A 126 16.90 6.11 27.65
N ASP A 127 15.64 5.69 27.51
CA ASP A 127 14.69 5.66 28.64
C ASP A 127 14.13 4.25 28.94
N GLY A 128 14.51 3.24 28.15
CA GLY A 128 14.10 1.84 28.36
C GLY A 128 12.67 1.53 27.91
N GLY A 129 12.19 0.35 28.34
CA GLY A 129 10.90 -0.24 27.94
C GLY A 129 11.06 -1.38 26.94
N HIS A 130 9.97 -1.75 26.25
CA HIS A 130 9.93 -2.80 25.25
C HIS A 130 9.30 -2.29 23.95
N LEU A 131 10.02 -2.42 22.84
CA LEU A 131 9.63 -1.94 21.52
C LEU A 131 8.80 -2.98 20.77
N PHE A 132 7.62 -2.58 20.29
CA PHE A 132 6.69 -3.40 19.53
C PHE A 132 6.25 -2.72 18.23
N PRO A 133 5.96 -3.49 17.15
CA PRO A 133 5.36 -2.97 15.93
C PRO A 133 3.85 -2.74 16.09
N PHE A 134 3.32 -1.71 15.43
CA PHE A 134 1.89 -1.42 15.35
C PHE A 134 1.57 -0.75 14.01
N ARG A 135 0.99 -1.49 13.06
CA ARG A 135 0.80 -1.01 11.67
C ARG A 135 2.13 -0.47 11.12
N GLU A 136 2.14 0.74 10.55
CA GLU A 136 3.36 1.45 10.08
C GLU A 136 4.17 2.14 11.20
N GLN A 137 3.76 2.04 12.46
CA GLN A 137 4.35 2.73 13.60
C GLN A 137 4.99 1.75 14.58
N PHE A 138 5.76 2.31 15.51
CA PHE A 138 6.36 1.56 16.61
C PHE A 138 5.96 2.19 17.92
N PHE A 139 5.70 1.37 18.93
CA PHE A 139 5.43 1.85 20.29
C PHE A 139 6.35 1.19 21.30
N ILE A 140 6.78 1.99 22.27
CA ILE A 140 7.48 1.49 23.46
C ILE A 140 6.45 1.34 24.57
N CYS A 141 6.33 0.10 25.01
CA CYS A 141 5.55 -0.39 26.14
C CYS A 141 6.41 -0.30 27.41
N GLU A 142 5.85 0.27 28.48
CA GLU A 142 6.45 0.23 29.81
C GLU A 142 6.01 -1.01 30.59
N SER A 143 6.83 -1.43 31.55
CA SER A 143 6.66 -2.68 32.33
C SER A 143 5.27 -2.96 32.93
N PRO A 144 4.43 -1.96 33.28
CA PRO A 144 3.06 -2.22 33.75
C PRO A 144 2.15 -2.88 32.70
N LEU A 145 2.31 -2.55 31.41
CA LEU A 145 1.49 -3.14 30.34
C LEU A 145 1.89 -4.60 30.08
N LEU A 146 3.18 -4.95 30.14
CA LEU A 146 3.62 -6.35 30.08
C LEU A 146 2.96 -7.23 31.14
N LYS A 147 2.86 -6.77 32.39
CA LYS A 147 2.18 -7.50 33.47
C LYS A 147 0.72 -7.81 33.12
N VAL A 148 0.00 -6.84 32.56
CA VAL A 148 -1.41 -7.02 32.14
C VAL A 148 -1.53 -7.95 30.92
N LEU A 149 -0.50 -8.02 30.09
CA LEU A 149 -0.38 -8.97 28.97
C LEU A 149 0.09 -10.38 29.41
N GLY A 150 0.07 -10.69 30.71
CA GLY A 150 0.47 -11.99 31.26
C GLY A 150 1.98 -12.26 31.18
N ALA A 151 2.79 -11.23 30.92
CA ALA A 151 4.24 -11.28 30.98
C ALA A 151 4.72 -10.84 32.37
N GLU A 152 4.99 -11.81 33.24
CA GLU A 152 5.68 -11.53 34.50
C GLU A 152 7.12 -11.06 34.22
N PRO A 153 7.62 -9.97 34.84
CA PRO A 153 8.98 -9.48 34.60
C PRO A 153 10.10 -10.42 35.06
N SER A 154 9.76 -11.51 35.75
CA SER A 154 10.68 -12.59 36.14
C SER A 154 10.78 -13.72 35.10
N ASP A 155 10.06 -13.62 33.98
CA ASP A 155 10.09 -14.61 32.91
C ASP A 155 11.35 -14.46 32.05
N ALA A 156 12.24 -15.45 32.20
CA ALA A 156 13.54 -15.50 31.53
C ALA A 156 13.45 -15.45 29.98
N ASP A 157 12.29 -15.74 29.37
CA ASP A 157 12.11 -15.54 27.94
C ASP A 157 12.16 -14.04 27.54
N TRP A 158 11.69 -13.11 28.38
CA TRP A 158 11.79 -11.66 28.08
C TRP A 158 13.23 -11.14 28.24
N GLU A 159 13.95 -11.59 29.26
CA GLU A 159 15.38 -11.23 29.44
C GLU A 159 16.25 -11.75 28.28
N ARG A 160 15.97 -12.97 27.79
CA ARG A 160 16.68 -13.59 26.66
C ARG A 160 16.32 -12.96 25.31
N MET A 161 15.04 -12.66 25.09
CA MET A 161 14.58 -11.99 23.88
C MET A 161 15.11 -10.55 23.82
N GLY A 162 15.12 -9.85 24.96
CA GLY A 162 15.57 -8.47 25.09
C GLY A 162 14.46 -7.45 24.83
N PRO A 163 14.78 -6.13 24.85
CA PRO A 163 13.78 -5.07 24.82
C PRO A 163 13.24 -4.76 23.40
N ASN A 164 13.71 -5.43 22.35
CA ASN A 164 13.27 -5.16 20.97
C ASN A 164 12.57 -6.40 20.37
N TRP A 165 11.24 -6.31 20.17
CA TRP A 165 10.47 -7.39 19.58
C TRP A 165 10.78 -7.62 18.08
N LEU A 166 11.31 -6.62 17.38
CA LEU A 166 11.65 -6.71 15.96
C LEU A 166 13.04 -7.30 15.72
N GLU A 167 13.98 -7.08 16.64
CA GLU A 167 15.32 -7.68 16.64
C GLU A 167 15.55 -8.46 17.95
N PRO A 168 14.88 -9.62 18.12
CA PRO A 168 15.06 -10.45 19.30
C PRO A 168 16.46 -11.06 19.35
N ARG A 169 17.11 -11.01 20.52
CA ARG A 169 18.43 -11.62 20.76
C ARG A 169 18.39 -13.15 20.79
N ASP A 170 17.25 -13.72 21.20
CA ASP A 170 16.96 -15.16 21.21
C ASP A 170 15.65 -15.42 20.46
N ALA A 171 15.76 -16.01 19.26
CA ALA A 171 14.63 -16.35 18.40
C ALA A 171 13.73 -17.45 19.00
N GLN A 172 14.25 -18.34 19.85
CA GLN A 172 13.44 -19.36 20.50
C GLN A 172 12.62 -18.78 21.65
N ALA A 173 13.20 -17.84 22.41
CA ALA A 173 12.47 -17.08 23.42
C ALA A 173 11.35 -16.25 22.79
N HIS A 174 11.66 -15.54 21.70
CA HIS A 174 10.68 -14.78 20.91
C HIS A 174 9.51 -15.65 20.43
N ALA A 175 9.78 -16.80 19.80
CA ALA A 175 8.73 -17.72 19.35
C ALA A 175 7.85 -18.27 20.50
N ARG A 176 8.45 -18.53 21.68
CA ARG A 176 7.68 -18.93 22.88
C ARG A 176 6.77 -17.81 23.37
N LEU A 177 7.23 -16.56 23.37
CA LEU A 177 6.43 -15.39 23.73
C LEU A 177 5.32 -15.14 22.71
N GLU A 178 5.61 -15.23 21.42
CA GLU A 178 4.64 -15.07 20.34
C GLU A 178 3.47 -16.05 20.50
N GLN A 179 3.75 -17.33 20.77
CA GLN A 179 2.73 -18.35 21.05
C GLN A 179 1.91 -18.12 22.33
N ARG A 180 2.41 -17.34 23.31
CA ARG A 180 1.64 -16.94 24.49
C ARG A 180 0.71 -15.77 24.15
N LEU A 181 1.22 -14.73 23.48
CA LEU A 181 0.43 -13.58 23.04
C LEU A 181 -0.66 -13.99 22.03
N LEU A 182 -0.37 -14.92 21.10
CA LEU A 182 -1.37 -15.50 20.19
C LEU A 182 -2.49 -16.26 20.90
N ARG A 183 -2.22 -16.91 22.05
CA ARG A 183 -3.26 -17.54 22.87
C ARG A 183 -4.18 -16.50 23.51
N LEU A 184 -3.60 -15.44 24.09
CA LEU A 184 -4.36 -14.33 24.65
C LEU A 184 -5.24 -13.64 23.60
N CYS A 185 -4.78 -13.53 22.35
CA CYS A 185 -5.57 -12.99 21.24
C CYS A 185 -6.77 -13.87 20.84
N ARG A 186 -6.75 -15.17 21.15
CA ARG A 186 -7.77 -16.16 20.70
C ARG A 186 -8.94 -16.34 21.67
N GLU A 187 -8.82 -15.90 22.92
CA GLU A 187 -9.93 -15.99 23.89
C GLU A 187 -10.91 -14.81 23.72
N THR A 188 -12.21 -15.12 23.77
CA THR A 188 -13.36 -14.44 23.14
C THR A 188 -13.63 -12.98 23.58
N PRO A 189 -14.15 -12.09 22.70
CA PRO A 189 -14.34 -10.66 23.00
C PRO A 189 -15.74 -10.26 23.50
N LEU A 190 -15.82 -9.11 24.19
CA LEU A 190 -17.03 -8.32 24.41
C LEU A 190 -16.86 -6.91 23.82
N HIS A 191 -17.64 -6.61 22.79
CA HIS A 191 -17.83 -5.28 22.18
C HIS A 191 -19.04 -4.57 22.85
N PRO A 192 -19.42 -3.30 22.53
CA PRO A 192 -18.79 -2.33 21.60
C PRO A 192 -18.70 -0.84 22.08
N THR A 193 -17.94 -0.01 21.34
CA THR A 193 -18.12 1.47 21.08
C THR A 193 -18.34 2.44 22.26
N ARG A 194 -17.65 3.60 22.37
CA ARG A 194 -17.74 4.77 21.46
C ARG A 194 -16.80 5.90 21.99
N LYS A 195 -16.06 6.61 21.14
CA LYS A 195 -15.29 7.82 21.54
C LYS A 195 -16.16 9.10 21.42
N PRO A 196 -16.13 10.03 22.40
CA PRO A 196 -16.62 11.39 22.23
C PRO A 196 -15.56 12.32 21.60
N ALA A 197 -15.99 13.47 21.08
CA ALA A 197 -15.15 14.47 20.43
C ALA A 197 -15.10 15.79 21.21
N MET A 198 -13.94 16.45 21.22
CA MET A 198 -13.73 17.89 21.52
C MET A 198 -12.54 18.35 20.67
N SER A 199 -12.69 19.32 19.76
CA SER A 199 -12.89 20.77 19.93
C SER A 199 -11.56 21.52 20.02
N SER A 200 -11.35 22.44 19.08
CA SER A 200 -10.15 23.26 18.89
C SER A 200 -10.50 24.75 19.07
N ALA A 201 -9.57 25.53 19.61
CA ALA A 201 -9.65 27.00 19.65
C ALA A 201 -8.50 27.65 18.85
N GLU A 202 -8.75 28.86 18.37
CA GLU A 202 -7.92 29.67 17.46
C GLU A 202 -6.71 30.28 18.22
N SER A 203 -5.68 30.93 17.65
CA SER A 203 -5.37 31.52 16.32
C SER A 203 -3.83 31.51 16.12
N SER A 204 -3.11 32.17 15.18
CA SER A 204 -3.37 33.20 14.15
C SER A 204 -2.35 33.09 12.99
N SER A 205 -1.75 34.18 12.48
CA SER A 205 -0.68 34.19 11.46
C SER A 205 0.18 35.47 11.54
N PRO A 206 1.45 35.46 11.06
CA PRO A 206 1.73 36.34 9.91
C PRO A 206 2.73 35.84 8.82
N THR A 207 2.35 36.14 7.56
CA THR A 207 3.14 36.79 6.48
C THR A 207 4.21 36.04 5.65
N GLY A 208 4.03 36.13 4.33
CA GLY A 208 5.08 36.61 3.41
C GLY A 208 5.65 35.57 2.46
N SER A 209 6.79 34.99 2.84
CA SER A 209 7.50 33.96 2.05
C SER A 209 7.09 32.54 2.48
N ARG A 210 6.72 32.39 3.76
CA ARG A 210 6.02 31.18 4.22
C ARG A 210 4.67 31.02 3.56
N ALA A 211 3.96 32.11 3.21
CA ALA A 211 2.63 32.07 2.60
C ALA A 211 2.60 31.09 1.42
N ARG A 212 3.39 31.31 0.34
CA ARG A 212 3.36 30.40 -0.81
C ARG A 212 3.74 28.94 -0.50
N ARG A 213 4.62 28.69 0.48
CA ARG A 213 4.92 27.32 0.96
C ARG A 213 3.85 26.75 1.91
N ALA A 214 3.12 27.59 2.62
CA ALA A 214 2.05 27.24 3.55
C ALA A 214 0.72 27.06 2.83
N ASP A 215 0.47 27.84 1.78
CA ASP A 215 -0.61 27.70 0.81
C ASP A 215 -0.41 26.42 0.02
N LEU A 216 0.78 26.16 -0.53
CA LEU A 216 1.12 24.84 -1.10
C LEU A 216 0.95 23.71 -0.07
N LYS A 217 1.43 23.86 1.17
CA LYS A 217 1.23 22.84 2.23
C LYS A 217 -0.23 22.68 2.66
N ARG A 218 -1.05 23.72 2.54
CA ARG A 218 -2.49 23.72 2.83
C ARG A 218 -3.24 23.05 1.68
N GLU A 219 -2.92 23.38 0.43
CA GLU A 219 -3.34 22.62 -0.76
C GLU A 219 -2.92 21.14 -0.65
N TYR A 220 -1.69 20.81 -0.25
CA TYR A 220 -1.26 19.41 -0.01
C TYR A 220 -2.06 18.69 1.09
N LYS A 221 -2.74 19.43 1.98
CA LYS A 221 -3.49 18.90 3.13
C LYS A 221 -5.00 18.90 2.89
N GLU A 222 -5.51 19.80 2.05
CA GLU A 222 -6.91 19.94 1.64
C GLU A 222 -7.19 19.16 0.34
N ASN A 223 -6.21 19.07 -0.55
CA ASN A 223 -6.17 18.29 -1.79
C ASN A 223 -4.90 17.41 -1.79
N PRO A 224 -4.89 16.26 -1.10
CA PRO A 224 -3.77 15.33 -1.17
C PRO A 224 -3.42 15.03 -2.64
N PRO A 225 -2.14 15.14 -3.04
CA PRO A 225 -1.74 15.04 -4.43
C PRO A 225 -1.99 13.62 -4.91
N ALA A 226 -2.28 13.45 -6.20
CA ALA A 226 -2.48 12.12 -6.77
C ALA A 226 -1.25 11.23 -6.48
N MET A 227 -1.43 10.26 -5.60
CA MET A 227 -0.51 9.16 -5.35
C MET A 227 -0.78 8.12 -6.44
N GLY A 228 0.22 7.42 -6.95
CA GLY A 228 -0.02 6.40 -7.98
C GLY A 228 1.15 6.17 -8.92
N VAL A 229 0.82 5.71 -10.12
CA VAL A 229 1.78 5.30 -11.16
C VAL A 229 1.76 6.31 -12.29
N TYR A 230 2.93 6.65 -12.80
CA TYR A 230 3.11 7.59 -13.89
C TYR A 230 3.90 6.97 -15.05
N ALA A 231 3.80 7.63 -16.20
CA ALA A 231 4.60 7.33 -17.38
C ALA A 231 5.24 8.60 -17.94
N VAL A 232 6.49 8.51 -18.38
CA VAL A 232 7.10 9.48 -19.29
C VAL A 232 7.33 8.77 -20.62
N ARG A 233 6.62 9.15 -21.68
CA ARG A 233 6.69 8.49 -22.99
C ARG A 233 7.44 9.36 -23.98
N ASN A 234 8.33 8.75 -24.77
CA ASN A 234 8.86 9.33 -25.98
C ASN A 234 7.97 8.92 -27.16
N LEU A 235 7.28 9.90 -27.75
CA LEU A 235 6.34 9.71 -28.86
C LEU A 235 7.06 9.43 -30.19
N ALA A 236 8.34 9.78 -30.32
CA ALA A 236 9.13 9.59 -31.54
C ALA A 236 9.71 8.18 -31.68
N ASN A 237 9.90 7.44 -30.57
CA ASN A 237 10.41 6.05 -30.61
C ASN A 237 9.57 5.04 -29.80
N GLY A 238 8.50 5.47 -29.15
CA GLY A 238 7.58 4.60 -28.39
C GLY A 238 8.06 4.17 -27.00
N LYS A 239 9.30 4.51 -26.62
CA LYS A 239 9.85 4.14 -25.30
C LYS A 239 9.10 4.84 -24.17
N VAL A 240 8.87 4.10 -23.08
CA VAL A 240 8.27 4.64 -21.86
C VAL A 240 9.14 4.40 -20.64
N LEU A 241 9.18 5.37 -19.73
CA LEU A 241 9.62 5.21 -18.35
C LEU A 241 8.37 5.10 -17.49
N VAL A 242 8.24 4.04 -16.70
CA VAL A 242 7.17 3.87 -15.71
C VAL A 242 7.75 4.06 -14.31
N GLY A 243 6.99 4.65 -13.41
CA GLY A 243 7.33 4.59 -11.98
C GLY A 243 6.17 4.92 -11.05
N ALA A 244 6.34 4.75 -9.75
CA ALA A 244 5.35 5.13 -8.73
C ALA A 244 5.78 6.31 -7.85
N SER A 245 4.80 7.00 -7.26
CA SER A 245 5.05 8.11 -6.32
C SER A 245 3.85 8.42 -5.41
N LEU A 246 4.15 8.81 -4.17
CA LEU A 246 3.20 9.46 -3.24
C LEU A 246 2.88 10.92 -3.63
N ASN A 247 3.46 11.42 -4.72
CA ASN A 247 3.13 12.72 -5.31
C ASN A 247 3.49 12.67 -6.80
N VAL A 248 2.60 12.08 -7.62
CA VAL A 248 2.83 11.93 -9.06
C VAL A 248 3.07 13.28 -9.76
N PRO A 249 2.28 14.35 -9.53
CA PRO A 249 2.55 15.66 -10.14
C PRO A 249 3.93 16.21 -9.77
N GLY A 250 4.33 16.08 -8.51
CA GLY A 250 5.65 16.47 -8.03
C GLY A 250 6.79 15.68 -8.69
N MET A 251 6.60 14.37 -8.88
CA MET A 251 7.59 13.50 -9.54
C MET A 251 7.72 13.82 -11.04
N LEU A 252 6.62 13.99 -11.77
CA LEU A 252 6.65 14.34 -13.19
C LEU A 252 7.30 15.71 -13.43
N ASN A 253 6.98 16.70 -12.59
CA ASN A 253 7.62 18.03 -12.64
C ASN A 253 9.13 17.95 -12.33
N ARG A 254 9.53 17.10 -11.36
CA ARG A 254 10.93 16.84 -11.05
C ARG A 254 11.66 16.22 -12.26
N ILE A 255 11.08 15.20 -12.90
CA ILE A 255 11.70 14.54 -14.06
C ILE A 255 11.86 15.54 -15.21
N ARG A 256 10.83 16.35 -15.50
CA ARG A 256 10.93 17.41 -16.51
C ARG A 256 12.07 18.37 -16.19
N PHE A 257 12.18 18.85 -14.95
CA PHE A 257 13.27 19.73 -14.53
C PHE A 257 14.65 19.07 -14.61
N GLU A 258 14.78 17.79 -14.23
CA GLU A 258 16.04 17.02 -14.36
C GLU A 258 16.47 16.90 -15.83
N LEU A 259 15.52 16.73 -16.76
CA LEU A 259 15.78 16.69 -18.21
C LEU A 259 16.16 18.06 -18.78
N THR A 260 15.40 19.12 -18.47
CA THR A 260 15.70 20.50 -18.90
C THR A 260 17.05 20.99 -18.34
N SER A 261 17.44 20.55 -17.13
CA SER A 261 18.69 20.96 -16.47
C SER A 261 19.89 20.06 -16.81
N GLY A 262 19.70 19.01 -17.62
CA GLY A 262 20.77 18.09 -18.01
C GLY A 262 21.31 17.18 -16.89
N MET A 263 20.56 16.97 -15.80
CA MET A 263 20.93 16.13 -14.66
C MET A 263 19.89 15.01 -14.39
N PRO A 264 19.68 14.08 -15.34
CA PRO A 264 18.72 13.00 -15.24
C PRO A 264 19.18 11.91 -14.28
N ARG A 265 18.21 11.23 -13.64
CA ARG A 265 18.45 9.89 -13.06
C ARG A 265 18.64 8.79 -14.11
N VAL A 266 18.11 9.00 -15.32
CA VAL A 266 18.09 8.00 -16.40
C VAL A 266 18.80 8.58 -17.64
N PRO A 267 20.09 8.27 -17.86
CA PRO A 267 20.88 8.89 -18.93
C PRO A 267 20.31 8.68 -20.35
N ALA A 268 19.73 7.51 -20.61
CA ALA A 268 19.09 7.20 -21.89
C ALA A 268 17.87 8.10 -22.19
N LEU A 269 17.11 8.50 -21.16
CA LEU A 269 15.97 9.40 -21.31
C LEU A 269 16.42 10.82 -21.69
N LEU A 270 17.52 11.32 -21.12
CA LEU A 270 18.10 12.62 -21.52
C LEU A 270 18.68 12.58 -22.94
N ALA A 271 19.36 11.49 -23.31
CA ALA A 271 19.91 11.35 -24.66
C ALA A 271 18.82 11.47 -25.73
N ASP A 272 17.68 10.82 -25.50
CA ASP A 272 16.50 10.95 -26.35
C ASP A 272 15.83 12.33 -26.22
N TRP A 273 15.74 12.90 -25.02
CA TRP A 273 15.20 14.26 -24.80
C TRP A 273 15.94 15.32 -25.61
N ASN A 274 17.27 15.29 -25.58
CA ASN A 274 18.13 16.20 -26.33
C ASN A 274 18.06 15.95 -27.85
N ARG A 275 17.75 14.72 -28.28
CA ARG A 275 17.66 14.33 -29.69
C ARG A 275 16.32 14.68 -30.34
N TYR A 276 15.22 14.47 -29.62
CA TYR A 276 13.85 14.59 -30.15
C TYR A 276 13.13 15.87 -29.70
N GLY A 277 13.60 16.50 -28.61
CA GLY A 277 13.03 17.72 -28.04
C GLY A 277 11.80 17.46 -27.16
N GLU A 278 11.52 18.40 -26.24
CA GLU A 278 10.43 18.31 -25.24
C GLU A 278 9.05 18.01 -25.85
N SER A 279 8.75 18.51 -27.05
CA SER A 279 7.46 18.29 -27.73
C SER A 279 7.19 16.84 -28.11
N GLN A 280 8.21 15.97 -28.10
CA GLN A 280 8.07 14.54 -28.33
C GLN A 280 7.89 13.73 -27.04
N PHE A 281 7.63 14.38 -25.89
CA PHE A 281 7.46 13.70 -24.61
C PHE A 281 6.11 13.98 -23.93
N SER A 282 5.41 12.92 -23.54
CA SER A 282 4.23 13.00 -22.66
C SER A 282 4.61 12.64 -21.21
N PHE A 283 3.89 13.25 -20.26
CA PHE A 283 4.07 13.09 -18.82
C PHE A 283 2.70 12.71 -18.24
N ASP A 284 2.40 11.42 -18.22
CA ASP A 284 1.06 10.87 -18.03
C ASP A 284 0.90 10.27 -16.63
N VAL A 285 -0.29 10.40 -16.06
CA VAL A 285 -0.70 9.63 -14.88
C VAL A 285 -1.37 8.35 -15.37
N LEU A 286 -0.76 7.19 -15.12
CA LEU A 286 -1.29 5.89 -15.51
C LEU A 286 -2.34 5.39 -14.52
N ASP A 287 -2.06 5.60 -13.24
CA ASP A 287 -2.87 5.13 -12.13
C ASP A 287 -2.86 6.13 -10.98
N VAL A 288 -3.94 6.13 -10.21
CA VAL A 288 -4.11 6.95 -9.01
C VAL A 288 -4.60 6.04 -7.90
N LEU A 289 -3.79 5.92 -6.86
CA LEU A 289 -4.13 5.29 -5.60
C LEU A 289 -4.93 6.30 -4.77
N GLU A 290 -6.18 5.97 -4.50
CA GLU A 290 -7.02 6.75 -3.59
C GLU A 290 -6.45 6.67 -2.15
N PRO A 291 -6.60 7.72 -1.32
CA PRO A 291 -6.22 7.64 0.09
C PRO A 291 -6.94 6.47 0.78
N PRO A 292 -6.27 5.74 1.68
CA PRO A 292 -6.86 4.57 2.31
C PRO A 292 -7.95 5.03 3.29
N GLU A 293 -9.13 4.41 3.21
CA GLU A 293 -10.25 4.69 4.13
C GLU A 293 -9.91 4.30 5.58
N GLU A 294 -9.00 3.36 5.76
CA GLU A 294 -8.49 2.90 7.06
C GLU A 294 -7.11 3.51 7.37
N PRO A 295 -6.89 4.13 8.56
CA PRO A 295 -5.60 4.73 8.89
C PRO A 295 -4.46 3.71 9.00
N GLY A 296 -3.36 3.88 8.28
CA GLY A 296 -2.15 3.05 8.43
C GLY A 296 -2.11 1.78 7.56
N ALA A 297 -2.63 1.86 6.34
CA ALA A 297 -2.32 0.92 5.27
C ALA A 297 -1.05 1.39 4.53
N ASP A 298 -0.04 0.52 4.38
CA ASP A 298 1.25 0.92 3.80
C ASP A 298 1.12 1.29 2.31
N LEU A 299 1.03 2.60 2.08
CA LEU A 299 0.90 3.18 0.76
C LEU A 299 2.15 2.97 -0.12
N LYS A 300 3.32 2.67 0.45
CA LYS A 300 4.51 2.35 -0.34
C LYS A 300 4.42 0.92 -0.86
N GLU A 301 3.99 -0.04 -0.06
CA GLU A 301 3.77 -1.41 -0.53
C GLU A 301 2.68 -1.46 -1.62
N GLU A 302 1.54 -0.78 -1.40
CA GLU A 302 0.49 -0.70 -2.43
C GLU A 302 0.99 -0.01 -3.72
N LEU A 303 1.84 1.03 -3.62
CA LEU A 303 2.47 1.68 -4.78
C LEU A 303 3.51 0.81 -5.49
N LEU A 304 4.31 0.00 -4.78
CA LEU A 304 5.28 -0.91 -5.38
C LEU A 304 4.59 -2.04 -6.15
N VAL A 305 3.48 -2.57 -5.62
CA VAL A 305 2.64 -3.56 -6.31
C VAL A 305 2.00 -2.96 -7.57
N LEU A 306 1.50 -1.72 -7.46
CA LEU A 306 1.02 -0.91 -8.59
C LEU A 306 2.09 -0.73 -9.68
N GLU A 307 3.30 -0.30 -9.29
CA GLU A 307 4.43 -0.14 -10.20
C GLU A 307 4.77 -1.45 -10.91
N LYS A 308 4.93 -2.54 -10.16
CA LYS A 308 5.27 -3.86 -10.70
C LYS A 308 4.23 -4.34 -11.72
N LEU A 309 2.94 -4.22 -11.44
CA LEU A 309 1.88 -4.62 -12.37
C LEU A 309 1.86 -3.79 -13.66
N TRP A 310 2.18 -2.49 -13.58
CA TRP A 310 2.34 -1.65 -14.77
C TRP A 310 3.62 -1.96 -15.56
N LEU A 311 4.72 -2.29 -14.87
CA LEU A 311 5.97 -2.77 -15.47
C LEU A 311 5.78 -4.13 -16.18
N GLU A 312 5.05 -5.08 -15.58
CA GLU A 312 4.69 -6.36 -16.20
C GLU A 312 3.77 -6.19 -17.41
N ARG A 313 2.82 -5.24 -17.35
CA ARG A 313 1.86 -4.95 -18.43
C ARG A 313 2.51 -4.24 -19.62
N LEU A 314 3.37 -3.25 -19.38
CA LEU A 314 3.98 -2.43 -20.42
C LEU A 314 5.35 -2.97 -20.89
N LYS A 315 5.99 -3.82 -20.09
CA LYS A 315 7.35 -4.36 -20.29
C LYS A 315 8.36 -3.30 -20.78
N PRO A 316 8.50 -2.17 -20.07
CA PRO A 316 9.18 -0.97 -20.56
C PRO A 316 10.71 -1.06 -20.44
N TYR A 317 11.28 -2.14 -20.96
CA TYR A 317 12.67 -2.52 -20.82
C TYR A 317 13.39 -2.51 -22.18
N GLY A 318 14.69 -2.18 -22.19
CA GLY A 318 15.53 -2.24 -23.40
C GLY A 318 15.05 -1.33 -24.53
N ASP A 319 14.58 -1.93 -25.63
CA ASP A 319 14.07 -1.18 -26.79
C ASP A 319 12.66 -0.64 -26.57
N ALA A 320 11.89 -1.20 -25.64
CA ALA A 320 10.51 -0.78 -25.35
C ALA A 320 10.39 0.31 -24.27
N GLY A 321 11.47 0.67 -23.58
CA GLY A 321 11.40 1.67 -22.53
C GLY A 321 12.72 2.02 -21.86
N TYR A 322 12.62 2.71 -20.73
CA TYR A 322 13.75 3.28 -19.99
C TYR A 322 13.91 2.67 -18.58
N ASN A 323 13.10 1.68 -18.20
CA ASN A 323 13.25 0.96 -16.94
C ASN A 323 14.35 -0.11 -17.06
N GLU A 324 15.08 -0.35 -15.98
CA GLU A 324 15.92 -1.53 -15.85
C GLU A 324 15.03 -2.80 -15.77
N PRO A 325 15.40 -3.91 -16.44
CA PRO A 325 14.69 -5.17 -16.26
C PRO A 325 14.86 -5.66 -14.81
N PRO A 326 13.83 -6.35 -14.24
CA PRO A 326 13.96 -6.96 -12.93
C PRO A 326 15.12 -7.96 -12.91
N LYS A 327 15.88 -7.93 -11.81
CA LYS A 327 17.01 -8.83 -11.54
C LYS A 327 16.53 -10.15 -10.93
#